data_AF-A0A349EE74-F1
#
_entry.id   AF-A0A349EE74-F1
#
_cell.length_a   1.000
_cell.length_b   1.000
_cell.length_c   1.000
_cell.angle_alpha   90.00
_cell.angle_beta   90.00
_cell.angle_gamma   90.00
#
_symmetry.space_group_name_H-M   'P 1'
#
loop_
_entity.id
_entity.type
_entity.pdbx_description
1 polymer ?
#
loop_
_entity_poly.entity_id
_entity_poly.type
_entity_poly.pdbx_seq_one_letter_code
_entity_poly.pdbx_strand_id
1 'polypeptide(L)'
;MQTQKYAVNQYLIESILAKVRENEIAIPEIQRPFVWDASQVRDLLDSLYKGYPVGYLIAWRNPNVQLKDGTTASGKMILIDGQQRVTALTAAIIGQQVINKDYRKIRISIAF
;
A
#
# COMPACT_ATOMS: atom_id res chain seq x y z
N MET A 1 17.44 28.00 -3.40
CA MET A 1 16.88 26.85 -4.16
C MET A 1 15.69 26.32 -3.37
N GLN A 2 14.51 26.18 -3.98
CA GLN A 2 13.37 25.55 -3.32
C GLN A 2 13.65 24.05 -3.19
N THR A 3 13.88 23.58 -1.97
CA THR A 3 13.94 22.15 -1.68
C THR A 3 12.57 21.55 -1.97
N GLN A 4 12.51 20.55 -2.85
CA GLN A 4 11.26 19.85 -3.17
C GLN A 4 10.70 19.21 -1.89
N LYS A 5 9.55 19.71 -1.41
CA LYS A 5 8.94 19.26 -0.15
C LYS A 5 8.13 17.97 -0.31
N TYR A 6 7.59 17.73 -1.50
CA TYR A 6 6.84 16.52 -1.85
C TYR A 6 6.90 16.26 -3.36
N ALA A 7 6.59 15.02 -3.77
CA ALA A 7 6.48 14.61 -5.17
C ALA A 7 5.16 13.86 -5.38
N VAL A 8 4.49 14.14 -6.50
CA VAL A 8 3.30 13.41 -6.93
C VAL A 8 3.68 12.58 -8.15
N ASN A 9 3.58 11.26 -8.01
CA ASN A 9 3.98 10.31 -9.04
C ASN A 9 2.78 9.44 -9.44
N GLN A 10 2.71 9.07 -10.71
CA GLN A 10 1.76 8.08 -11.20
C GLN A 10 2.46 6.72 -11.25
N TYR A 11 1.86 5.71 -10.63
CA TYR A 11 2.36 4.34 -10.62
C TYR A 11 1.28 3.39 -11.13
N LEU A 12 1.70 2.36 -11.86
CA LEU A 12 0.83 1.22 -12.13
C LEU A 12 0.52 0.50 -10.81
N ILE A 13 -0.67 -0.09 -10.72
CA ILE A 13 -1.12 -0.84 -9.53
C ILE A 13 -0.15 -1.99 -9.24
N GLU A 14 0.27 -2.71 -10.29
CA GLU A 14 1.26 -3.78 -10.19
C GLU A 14 2.58 -3.30 -9.56
N SER A 15 3.02 -2.07 -9.87
CA SER A 15 4.25 -1.51 -9.33
C SER A 15 4.11 -1.23 -7.84
N ILE A 16 2.95 -0.71 -7.40
CA ILE A 16 2.66 -0.49 -5.98
C ILE A 16 2.63 -1.83 -5.24
N LEU A 17 1.95 -2.84 -5.81
CA LEU A 17 1.84 -4.17 -5.23
C LEU A 17 3.19 -4.90 -5.13
N ALA A 18 4.02 -4.80 -6.16
CA ALA A 18 5.38 -5.34 -6.16
C ALA A 18 6.22 -4.73 -5.03
N LYS A 19 6.15 -3.40 -4.86
CA LYS A 19 6.86 -2.68 -3.79
C LYS A 19 6.40 -3.06 -2.38
N VAL A 20 5.11 -3.34 -2.21
CA VAL A 20 4.58 -3.85 -0.93
C VAL A 20 5.10 -5.27 -0.68
N ARG A 21 5.05 -6.14 -1.69
CA ARG A 21 5.54 -7.53 -1.62
C ARG A 21 7.04 -7.61 -1.32
N GLU A 22 7.83 -6.71 -1.91
CA GLU A 22 9.29 -6.61 -1.71
C GLU A 22 9.65 -5.88 -0.41
N ASN A 23 8.67 -5.49 0.41
CA ASN A 23 8.85 -4.73 1.65
C ASN A 23 9.52 -3.35 1.45
N GLU A 24 9.55 -2.81 0.23
CA GLU A 24 10.00 -1.44 -0.03
C GLU A 24 9.02 -0.41 0.55
N ILE A 25 7.71 -0.70 0.43
CA ILE A 25 6.63 0.04 1.09
C ILE A 25 6.22 -0.73 2.33
N ALA A 26 6.56 -0.19 3.50
CA ALA A 26 6.04 -0.64 4.77
C ALA A 26 4.61 -0.12 4.95
N ILE A 27 3.67 -1.04 5.12
CA ILE A 27 2.34 -0.73 5.64
C ILE A 27 2.44 -0.86 7.17
N PRO A 28 2.30 0.23 7.93
CA PRO A 28 2.42 0.16 9.38
C PRO A 28 1.26 -0.67 9.97
N GLU A 29 1.54 -1.90 10.41
CA GLU A 29 0.55 -2.79 11.04
C GLU A 29 0.07 -2.26 12.41
N ILE A 30 0.83 -1.36 13.04
CA ILE A 30 0.71 -0.99 14.45
C ILE A 30 -0.54 -0.15 14.81
N GLN A 31 -1.27 0.45 13.87
CA GLN A 31 -2.35 1.41 14.26
C GLN A 31 -3.78 1.08 13.86
N ARG A 32 -4.06 0.31 12.80
CA ARG A 32 -5.45 -0.09 12.51
C ARG A 32 -5.53 -1.47 11.84
N PRO A 33 -6.38 -2.37 12.35
CA PRO A 33 -6.71 -3.59 11.63
C PRO A 33 -7.40 -3.26 10.29
N PHE A 34 -7.45 -4.25 9.39
CA PHE A 34 -8.26 -4.16 8.18
C PHE A 34 -9.74 -4.18 8.56
N VAL A 35 -10.48 -3.14 8.16
CA VAL A 35 -11.89 -2.95 8.54
C VAL A 35 -12.85 -3.06 7.37
N TRP A 36 -12.33 -3.13 6.14
CA TRP A 36 -13.17 -3.28 4.95
C TRP A 36 -13.73 -4.69 4.84
N ASP A 37 -15.00 -4.78 4.47
CA ASP A 37 -15.62 -6.04 4.10
C ASP A 37 -15.38 -6.40 2.62
N ALA A 38 -15.81 -7.59 2.20
CA ALA A 38 -15.64 -8.06 0.83
C ALA A 38 -16.35 -7.18 -0.21
N SER A 39 -17.47 -6.54 0.15
CA SER A 39 -18.19 -5.65 -0.78
C SER A 39 -17.39 -4.38 -1.05
N GLN A 40 -16.79 -3.77 -0.02
CA GLN A 40 -15.95 -2.59 -0.18
C GLN A 40 -14.68 -2.88 -1.00
N VAL A 41 -14.10 -4.07 -0.82
CA VAL A 41 -12.96 -4.53 -1.63
C VAL A 41 -13.37 -4.72 -3.09
N ARG A 42 -14.51 -5.35 -3.34
CA ARG A 42 -15.07 -5.52 -4.69
C ARG A 42 -15.35 -4.18 -5.35
N ASP A 43 -15.95 -3.23 -4.63
CA ASP A 43 -16.34 -1.93 -5.17
C ASP A 43 -15.11 -1.07 -5.53
N LEU A 44 -14.00 -1.21 -4.78
CA LEU A 44 -12.70 -0.63 -5.18
C LEU A 44 -12.19 -1.21 -6.50
N LEU A 45 -12.25 -2.54 -6.66
CA LEU A 45 -11.82 -3.19 -7.88
C LEU A 45 -12.70 -2.85 -9.08
N ASP A 46 -14.02 -2.78 -8.88
CA ASP A 46 -14.98 -2.36 -9.89
C ASP A 46 -14.71 -0.91 -10.34
N SER A 47 -14.40 -0.02 -9.39
CA SER A 47 -14.01 1.36 -9.69
C SER A 47 -12.73 1.42 -10.54
N LEU A 48 -11.73 0.61 -10.19
CA LEU A 48 -10.49 0.52 -10.97
C LEU A 48 -10.72 -0.05 -12.36
N TYR A 49 -11.54 -1.10 -12.48
CA TYR A 49 -11.88 -1.73 -13.75
C TYR A 49 -12.62 -0.77 -14.69
N LYS A 50 -13.49 0.08 -14.13
CA LYS A 50 -14.23 1.12 -14.86
C LYS A 50 -13.42 2.40 -15.13
N GLY A 51 -12.18 2.47 -14.64
CA GLY A 51 -11.31 3.64 -14.82
C GLY A 51 -11.70 4.86 -13.96
N TYR A 52 -12.44 4.65 -12.87
CA TYR A 52 -12.78 5.73 -11.95
C TYR A 52 -11.59 6.15 -11.09
N PRO A 53 -11.47 7.45 -10.74
CA PRO A 53 -10.41 7.92 -9.87
C PRO A 53 -10.60 7.38 -8.44
N VAL A 54 -9.58 6.70 -7.91
CA VAL A 54 -9.62 6.10 -6.55
C VAL A 54 -8.82 6.88 -5.50
N GLY A 55 -8.39 8.10 -5.83
CA GLY A 55 -7.64 9.01 -4.96
C GLY A 55 -6.13 8.73 -4.88
N TYR A 56 -5.44 9.44 -4.00
CA TYR A 56 -3.98 9.36 -3.84
C TYR A 56 -3.56 8.39 -2.74
N LEU A 57 -2.35 7.85 -2.85
CA LEU A 57 -1.64 7.22 -1.73
C LEU A 57 -0.60 8.22 -1.22
N ILE A 58 -0.47 8.36 0.09
CA ILE A 58 0.53 9.23 0.70
C ILE A 58 1.57 8.34 1.34
N ALA A 59 2.82 8.52 0.95
CA ALA A 59 3.94 7.77 1.51
C ALA A 59 5.07 8.72 1.89
N TRP A 60 5.76 8.38 2.97
CA TRP A 60 6.96 9.07 3.42
C TRP A 60 8.17 8.18 3.17
N ARG A 61 9.21 8.72 2.54
CA ARG A 61 10.47 8.00 2.31
C ARG A 61 11.52 8.52 3.28
N ASN A 62 12.11 7.61 4.05
CA ASN A 62 13.27 7.93 4.89
C ASN A 62 14.44 8.43 4.03
N PRO A 63 15.29 9.32 4.56
CA PRO A 63 16.50 9.73 3.86
C PRO A 63 17.41 8.52 3.61
N ASN A 64 18.10 8.53 2.47
CA ASN A 64 19.12 7.55 2.17
C ASN A 64 20.32 7.75 3.09
N VAL A 65 20.88 6.65 3.60
CA VAL A 65 22.02 6.69 4.53
C VAL A 65 23.25 6.14 3.82
N GLN A 66 24.36 6.89 3.85
CA GLN A 66 25.63 6.38 3.36
C GLN A 66 26.23 5.40 4.39
N LEU A 67 26.61 4.22 3.91
CA LEU A 67 27.23 3.19 4.70
C LEU A 67 28.76 3.34 4.66
N LYS A 68 29.44 2.77 5.67
CA LYS A 68 30.90 2.86 5.79
C LYS A 68 31.67 2.16 4.67
N ASP A 69 31.00 1.27 3.94
CA ASP A 69 31.53 0.57 2.76
C ASP A 69 31.39 1.36 1.45
N GLY A 70 30.89 2.61 1.52
CA GLY A 70 30.66 3.48 0.36
C GLY A 70 29.35 3.21 -0.38
N THR A 71 28.57 2.21 0.02
CA THR A 71 27.25 1.97 -0.55
C THR A 71 26.19 2.87 0.10
N THR A 72 25.07 3.10 -0.58
CA THR A 72 23.96 3.90 -0.06
C THR A 72 22.79 3.00 0.28
N ALA A 73 22.42 2.93 1.56
CA ALA A 73 21.21 2.27 2.00
C ALA A 73 19.99 3.13 1.61
N SER A 74 19.15 2.60 0.72
CA SER A 74 17.91 3.27 0.33
C SER A 74 16.94 3.30 1.49
N GLY A 75 16.41 4.48 1.80
CA GLY A 75 15.43 4.63 2.87
C GLY A 75 14.13 3.89 2.54
N LYS A 76 13.56 3.23 3.57
CA LYS A 76 12.26 2.55 3.46
C LYS A 76 11.14 3.56 3.22
N MET A 77 10.18 3.20 2.38
CA MET A 77 8.97 3.98 2.19
C MET A 77 7.90 3.52 3.19
N ILE A 78 7.26 4.44 3.88
CA ILE A 78 6.21 4.17 4.87
C ILE A 78 4.91 4.73 4.33
N LEU A 79 3.89 3.89 4.21
CA LEU A 79 2.56 4.32 3.81
C LEU A 79 1.91 5.10 4.96
N ILE A 80 1.54 6.35 4.69
CA ILE A 80 0.90 7.27 5.66
C ILE A 80 -0.62 7.27 5.46
N ASP A 81 -1.08 7.21 4.21
CA ASP A 81 -2.50 7.14 3.86
C ASP A 81 -2.76 6.17 2.71
N GLY A 82 -3.97 5.63 2.65
CA GLY A 82 -4.42 4.65 1.68
C GLY A 82 -4.17 3.20 2.11
N GLN A 83 -3.88 2.96 3.39
CA GLN A 83 -3.64 1.63 3.95
C GLN A 83 -4.74 0.63 3.57
N GLN A 84 -6.01 0.93 3.83
CA GLN A 84 -7.11 0.00 3.53
C GLN A 84 -7.20 -0.32 2.03
N ARG A 85 -6.94 0.66 1.14
CA ARG A 85 -6.94 0.44 -0.31
C ARG A 85 -5.78 -0.46 -0.75
N VAL A 86 -4.57 -0.19 -0.28
CA VAL A 86 -3.40 -1.02 -0.61
C VAL A 86 -3.59 -2.44 -0.05
N THR A 87 -4.05 -2.58 1.18
CA THR A 87 -4.34 -3.88 1.78
C THR A 87 -5.45 -4.62 1.02
N ALA A 88 -6.51 -3.93 0.59
CA ALA A 88 -7.57 -4.52 -0.22
C ALA A 88 -7.05 -5.06 -1.55
N LEU A 89 -6.20 -4.29 -2.25
CA LEU A 89 -5.59 -4.73 -3.51
C LEU A 89 -4.67 -5.94 -3.30
N THR A 90 -3.84 -5.92 -2.27
CA THR A 90 -2.99 -7.06 -1.92
C THR A 90 -3.83 -8.29 -1.55
N ALA A 91 -4.90 -8.12 -0.77
CA ALA A 91 -5.77 -9.22 -0.39
C ALA A 91 -6.48 -9.85 -1.59
N ALA A 92 -7.02 -9.03 -2.49
CA ALA A 92 -7.83 -9.50 -3.61
C ALA A 92 -7.01 -9.99 -4.81
N ILE A 93 -5.89 -9.33 -5.14
CA ILE A 93 -5.07 -9.65 -6.31
C ILE A 93 -3.98 -10.67 -5.97
N ILE A 94 -3.30 -10.50 -4.83
CA ILE A 94 -2.22 -11.42 -4.41
C ILE A 94 -2.76 -12.58 -3.58
N GLY A 95 -3.96 -12.46 -2.99
CA GLY A 95 -4.57 -13.49 -2.16
C GLY A 95 -4.00 -13.55 -0.74
N GLN A 96 -3.30 -12.50 -0.29
CA GLN A 96 -2.69 -12.46 1.04
C GLN A 96 -3.77 -12.40 2.14
N GLN A 97 -3.53 -13.09 3.25
CA GLN A 97 -4.39 -12.98 4.42
C GLN A 97 -4.24 -11.62 5.09
N VAL A 98 -5.33 -11.08 5.61
CA VAL A 98 -5.37 -9.79 6.31
C VAL A 98 -5.81 -9.99 7.75
N ILE A 99 -5.36 -9.12 8.64
CA ILE A 99 -5.79 -9.10 10.04
C ILE A 99 -7.01 -8.18 10.13
N ASN A 100 -8.17 -8.75 10.45
CA ASN A 100 -9.42 -8.00 10.57
C ASN A 100 -9.52 -7.24 11.90
N LYS A 101 -10.60 -6.48 12.09
CA LYS A 101 -10.89 -5.73 13.33
C LYS A 101 -10.91 -6.57 14.62
N ASP A 102 -11.15 -7.87 14.50
CA ASP A 102 -11.15 -8.83 15.60
C ASP A 102 -9.76 -9.47 15.82
N TYR A 103 -8.73 -8.93 15.17
CA TYR A 103 -7.35 -9.42 15.17
C TYR A 103 -7.20 -10.86 14.65
N ARG A 104 -8.12 -11.30 13.78
CA ARG A 104 -8.08 -12.62 13.15
C ARG A 104 -7.52 -12.52 11.74
N LYS A 105 -6.66 -13.48 11.38
CA LYS A 105 -6.21 -13.68 10.00
C LYS A 105 -7.37 -14.25 9.18
N ILE A 106 -7.82 -13.48 8.20
CA ILE A 106 -8.89 -13.88 7.28
C ILE A 106 -8.41 -13.78 5.84
N ARG A 107 -9.00 -14.59 4.96
CA ARG A 107 -8.89 -14.41 3.52
C ARG A 107 -10.11 -13.64 3.04
N ILE A 108 -9.90 -12.55 2.31
CA ILE A 108 -11.00 -11.86 1.64
C ILE A 108 -11.35 -12.64 0.38
N SER A 109 -12.60 -13.07 0.28
CA SER A 109 -13.16 -13.64 -0.93
C SER A 109 -14.21 -12.67 -1.47
N ILE A 110 -14.00 -12.24 -2.70
CA ILE A 110 -14.96 -11.42 -3.45
C ILE A 110 -15.64 -12.31 -4.48
N ALA A 111 -16.95 -12.16 -4.60
CA ALA A 111 -17.72 -12.71 -5.71
C ALA A 111 -18.06 -11.56 -6.66
N PHE A 112 -17.99 -11.84 -7.97
CA PHE A 112 -18.40 -10.93 -9.03
C PHE A 112 -19.83 -11.25 -9.46
#